data_AF-A0A5P3VIY7-F1
#
_entry.id   AF-A0A5P3VIY7-F1
#
_cell.length_a   1.000
_cell.length_b   1.000
_cell.length_c   1.000
_cell.angle_alpha   90.00
_cell.angle_beta   90.00
_cell.angle_gamma   90.00
#
_symmetry.space_group_name_H-M   'P 1'
#
loop_
_entity.id
_entity.type
_entity.pdbx_description
1 polymer ?
#
loop_
_entity_poly.entity_id
_entity_poly.type
_entity_poly.pdbx_seq_one_letter_code
_entity_poly.pdbx_strand_id
1 'polypeptide(L)'
;MLRYHILLFKLNRLVNRNKLSGVEEISLAGQLAEMIGSADTATRIIGDLADHANPQVRRIALNAIRRGRQFTSPSLPPALVRRMADAEAAVRHDAVWIVQETRMDGAELRAALRRLAGKVRLPWDAERARANPGDTALAAQVRARMALDKLLEKSAAERNQALAAMALGTVGDQPYAEGTVGHKRLLQRALIRRQAGRRLDSSVKLTFRKVEPAEVKGNKRFLL
;
A
#
# COMPACT_ATOMS: atom_id res chain seq x y z
N MET A 1 31.71 -15.55 2.34
CA MET A 1 31.10 -16.58 1.48
C MET A 1 30.81 -17.89 2.21
N LEU A 2 31.74 -18.47 2.98
CA LEU A 2 31.50 -19.75 3.70
C LEU A 2 30.26 -19.71 4.62
N ARG A 3 30.10 -18.62 5.40
CA ARG A 3 28.94 -18.43 6.30
C ARG A 3 27.59 -18.47 5.56
N TYR A 4 27.52 -17.89 4.36
CA TYR A 4 26.32 -17.91 3.53
C TYR A 4 25.94 -19.33 3.11
N HIS A 5 26.91 -20.11 2.62
CA HIS A 5 26.68 -21.50 2.21
C HIS A 5 26.27 -22.38 3.39
N ILE A 6 26.87 -22.18 4.57
CA ILE A 6 26.47 -22.89 5.80
C ILE A 6 25.02 -22.56 6.16
N LEU A 7 24.61 -21.30 6.03
CA LEU A 7 23.23 -20.89 6.30
C LEU A 7 22.23 -21.44 5.30
N LEU A 8 22.56 -21.44 4.00
CA LEU A 8 21.74 -22.09 2.98
C LEU A 8 21.60 -23.59 3.24
N PHE A 9 22.70 -24.26 3.61
CA PHE A 9 22.68 -25.68 3.97
C PHE A 9 21.77 -25.94 5.19
N LYS A 10 21.89 -25.11 6.24
CA LYS A 10 21.03 -25.19 7.43
C LYS A 10 19.55 -24.98 7.06
N LEU A 11 19.27 -23.96 6.25
CA LEU A 11 17.92 -23.64 5.78
C LEU A 11 17.32 -24.82 5.00
N ASN A 12 18.03 -25.35 4.00
CA ASN A 12 17.58 -26.49 3.21
C ASN A 12 17.35 -27.74 4.09
N ARG A 13 18.22 -27.98 5.08
CA ARG A 13 18.06 -29.09 6.02
C ARG A 13 16.82 -28.95 6.89
N LEU A 14 16.49 -27.75 7.35
CA LEU A 14 15.31 -27.49 8.19
C LEU A 14 14.01 -27.56 7.37
N VAL A 15 14.04 -27.04 6.15
CA VAL A 15 12.95 -27.14 5.17
C VAL A 15 12.62 -28.59 4.86
N ASN A 16 13.63 -29.42 4.55
CA ASN A 16 13.42 -30.82 4.19
C ASN A 16 12.87 -31.66 5.36
N ARG A 17 13.06 -31.20 6.59
CA ARG A 17 12.51 -31.86 7.79
C ARG A 17 11.14 -31.33 8.18
N ASN A 18 10.61 -30.32 7.48
CA ASN A 18 9.39 -29.59 7.81
C ASN A 18 9.36 -29.09 9.27
N LYS A 19 10.54 -28.71 9.79
CA LYS A 19 10.74 -28.31 11.21
C LYS A 19 10.80 -26.80 11.42
N LEU A 20 10.64 -26.01 10.36
CA LEU A 20 10.74 -24.55 10.42
C LEU A 20 9.61 -23.95 11.26
N SER A 21 9.95 -23.55 12.49
CA SER A 21 9.06 -22.77 13.34
C SER A 21 9.14 -21.29 13.01
N GLY A 22 8.13 -20.50 13.41
CA GLY A 22 8.14 -19.04 13.21
C GLY A 22 9.33 -18.33 13.87
N VAL A 23 9.84 -18.86 14.99
CA VAL A 23 11.04 -18.33 15.67
C VAL A 23 12.29 -18.61 14.83
N GLU A 24 12.40 -19.79 14.25
CA GLU A 24 13.51 -20.15 13.36
C GLU A 24 13.49 -19.34 12.06
N GLU A 25 12.31 -19.10 11.47
CA GLU A 25 12.16 -18.20 10.32
C GLU A 25 12.72 -16.81 10.64
N ILE A 26 12.34 -16.25 11.79
CA ILE A 26 12.80 -14.94 12.25
C ILE A 26 14.32 -14.93 12.48
N SER A 27 14.85 -15.98 13.12
CA SER A 27 16.27 -16.10 13.43
C SER A 27 17.12 -16.23 12.16
N LEU A 28 16.71 -17.08 11.21
CA LEU A 28 17.39 -17.25 9.93
C LEU A 28 17.33 -15.98 9.08
N ALA A 29 16.19 -15.29 9.06
CA ALA A 29 16.07 -14.01 8.38
C ALA A 29 17.01 -12.95 9.00
N GLY A 30 17.18 -12.94 10.33
CA GLY A 30 18.14 -12.08 11.02
C GLY A 30 19.58 -12.39 10.63
N GLN A 31 19.98 -13.66 10.66
CA GLN A 31 21.33 -14.11 10.27
C GLN A 31 21.64 -13.80 8.80
N LEU A 32 20.66 -13.95 7.91
CA LEU A 32 20.79 -13.53 6.52
C LEU A 32 20.91 -12.01 6.41
N ALA A 33 20.10 -11.24 7.14
CA ALA A 33 20.14 -9.78 7.12
C ALA A 33 21.50 -9.22 7.55
N GLU A 34 22.12 -9.78 8.59
CA GLU A 34 23.47 -9.39 9.05
C GLU A 34 24.55 -9.62 7.98
N MET A 35 24.34 -10.55 7.05
CA MET A 35 25.27 -10.79 5.94
C MET A 35 25.05 -9.84 4.76
N ILE A 36 23.94 -9.11 4.71
CA ILE A 36 23.63 -8.19 3.59
C ILE A 36 24.44 -6.91 3.78
N GLY A 37 25.72 -6.95 3.39
CA GLY A 37 26.60 -5.77 3.39
C GLY A 37 26.58 -4.99 2.08
N SER A 38 26.06 -5.56 0.98
CA SER A 38 26.11 -4.96 -0.36
C SER A 38 24.87 -5.27 -1.19
N ALA A 39 24.65 -4.47 -2.24
CA ALA A 39 23.56 -4.69 -3.20
C ALA A 39 23.71 -6.05 -3.91
N ASP A 40 24.94 -6.48 -4.20
CA ASP A 40 25.22 -7.77 -4.81
C ASP A 40 24.81 -8.95 -3.93
N THR A 41 25.03 -8.82 -2.62
CA THR A 41 24.63 -9.85 -1.66
C THR A 41 23.10 -9.95 -1.57
N ALA A 42 22.41 -8.80 -1.58
CA ALA A 42 20.95 -8.77 -1.66
C ALA A 42 20.44 -9.40 -2.96
N THR A 43 21.07 -9.10 -4.10
CA THR A 43 20.73 -9.69 -5.40
C THR A 43 20.90 -11.21 -5.40
N ARG A 44 21.98 -11.73 -4.80
CA ARG A 44 22.18 -13.17 -4.66
C ARG A 44 21.10 -13.82 -3.78
N ILE A 45 20.80 -13.23 -2.62
CA ILE A 45 19.75 -13.75 -1.73
C ILE A 45 18.39 -13.78 -2.44
N ILE A 46 18.06 -12.72 -3.18
CA ILE A 46 16.82 -12.66 -3.96
C ILE A 46 16.82 -13.76 -5.02
N GLY A 47 17.90 -13.92 -5.78
CA GLY A 47 18.03 -14.95 -6.80
C GLY A 47 17.90 -16.37 -6.25
N ASP A 48 18.53 -16.65 -5.12
CA ASP A 48 18.58 -18.00 -4.55
C ASP A 48 17.27 -18.36 -3.80
N LEU A 49 16.64 -17.39 -3.11
CA LEU A 49 15.59 -17.68 -2.14
C LEU A 49 14.21 -17.12 -2.48
N ALA A 50 14.10 -16.04 -3.25
CA ALA A 50 12.81 -15.39 -3.48
C ALA A 50 11.86 -16.24 -4.36
N ASP A 51 12.42 -17.11 -5.21
CA ASP A 51 11.67 -18.01 -6.09
C ASP A 51 11.69 -19.48 -5.60
N HIS A 52 12.09 -19.71 -4.34
CA HIS A 52 12.17 -21.05 -3.74
C HIS A 52 10.78 -21.73 -3.63
N ALA A 53 10.71 -23.05 -3.78
CA ALA A 53 9.45 -23.81 -3.76
C ALA A 53 8.71 -23.71 -2.40
N ASN A 54 9.44 -23.82 -1.30
CA ASN A 54 8.87 -23.67 0.04
C ASN A 54 8.56 -22.18 0.35
N PRO A 55 7.32 -21.84 0.76
CA PRO A 55 6.93 -20.46 1.05
C PRO A 55 7.62 -19.83 2.26
N GLN A 56 7.95 -20.61 3.29
CA GLN A 56 8.68 -20.11 4.46
C GLN A 56 10.05 -19.57 4.06
N VAL A 57 10.72 -20.22 3.10
CA VAL A 57 12.01 -19.76 2.56
C VAL A 57 11.85 -18.42 1.83
N ARG A 58 10.80 -18.28 1.03
CA ARG A 58 10.49 -17.01 0.35
C ARG A 58 10.24 -15.90 1.37
N ARG A 59 9.52 -16.19 2.46
CA ARG A 59 9.31 -15.24 3.57
C ARG A 59 10.61 -14.88 4.28
N ILE A 60 11.48 -15.85 4.54
CA ILE A 60 12.80 -15.62 5.15
C ILE A 60 13.60 -14.64 4.28
N ALA A 61 13.60 -14.84 2.95
CA ALA A 61 14.28 -13.96 2.01
C ALA A 61 13.76 -12.52 2.07
N LEU A 62 12.44 -12.33 1.98
CA LEU A 62 11.82 -11.00 2.06
C LEU A 62 12.11 -10.33 3.41
N ASN A 63 11.98 -11.07 4.51
CA ASN A 63 12.27 -10.54 5.84
C ASN A 63 13.76 -10.21 6.04
N ALA A 64 14.67 -10.98 5.45
CA ALA A 64 16.10 -10.70 5.48
C ALA A 64 16.42 -9.39 4.74
N ILE A 65 15.87 -9.20 3.53
CA ILE A 65 16.04 -7.97 2.74
C ILE A 65 15.48 -6.76 3.50
N ARG A 66 14.28 -6.90 4.08
CA ARG A 66 13.65 -5.84 4.87
C ARG A 66 14.47 -5.44 6.09
N ARG A 67 14.95 -6.44 6.85
CA ARG A 67 15.77 -6.22 8.06
C ARG A 67 17.16 -5.67 7.74
N GLY A 68 17.79 -6.15 6.67
CA GLY A 68 19.08 -5.65 6.19
C GLY A 68 18.99 -4.26 5.54
N ARG A 69 17.78 -3.73 5.34
CA ARG A 69 17.49 -2.42 4.73
C ARG A 69 18.16 -2.20 3.37
N GLN A 70 18.49 -3.28 2.66
CA GLN A 70 19.17 -3.19 1.38
C GLN A 70 18.18 -3.24 0.23
N PHE A 71 17.66 -2.07 -0.11
CA PHE A 71 16.62 -1.89 -1.12
C PHE A 71 17.15 -1.46 -2.49
N THR A 72 18.47 -1.27 -2.59
CA THR A 72 19.14 -0.78 -3.81
C THR A 72 19.37 -1.88 -4.85
N SER A 73 19.09 -3.15 -4.53
CA SER A 73 19.24 -4.24 -5.49
C SER A 73 18.30 -4.06 -6.68
N PRO A 74 18.81 -4.08 -7.93
CA PRO A 74 17.98 -3.96 -9.12
C PRO A 74 17.04 -5.16 -9.32
N SER A 75 17.36 -6.30 -8.70
CA SER A 75 16.53 -7.50 -8.73
C SER A 75 15.31 -7.44 -7.79
N LEU A 76 15.29 -6.50 -6.84
CA LEU A 76 14.24 -6.41 -5.84
C LEU A 76 12.87 -6.02 -6.42
N PRO A 77 12.71 -4.93 -7.21
CA PRO A 77 11.41 -4.58 -7.78
C PRO A 77 10.72 -5.74 -8.54
N PRO A 78 11.38 -6.42 -9.50
CA PRO A 78 10.72 -7.52 -10.22
C PRO A 78 10.43 -8.73 -9.32
N ALA A 79 11.27 -9.00 -8.31
CA ALA A 79 10.99 -10.04 -7.32
C ALA A 79 9.73 -9.70 -6.48
N LEU A 80 9.57 -8.45 -6.04
CA LEU A 80 8.40 -8.00 -5.29
C LEU A 80 7.12 -8.11 -6.13
N VAL A 81 7.16 -7.76 -7.42
CA VAL A 81 6.02 -7.95 -8.34
C VAL A 81 5.58 -9.41 -8.38
N ARG A 82 6.51 -10.35 -8.52
CA ARG A 82 6.20 -11.79 -8.48
C ARG A 82 5.64 -12.23 -7.14
N ARG A 83 6.24 -11.78 -6.03
CA ARG A 83 5.82 -12.16 -4.67
C ARG A 83 4.48 -11.55 -4.24
N MET A 84 4.06 -10.42 -4.83
CA MET A 84 2.70 -9.91 -4.63
C MET A 84 1.61 -10.78 -5.27
N ALA A 85 1.98 -11.66 -6.21
CA ALA A 85 1.11 -12.65 -6.83
C ALA A 85 1.32 -14.07 -6.27
N ASP A 86 2.05 -14.22 -5.16
CA ASP A 86 2.33 -15.51 -4.53
C ASP A 86 1.03 -16.21 -4.08
N ALA A 87 1.02 -17.55 -4.06
CA ALA A 87 -0.08 -18.33 -3.53
C ALA A 87 -0.30 -18.06 -2.03
N GLU A 88 0.80 -17.87 -1.29
CA GLU A 88 0.76 -17.66 0.15
C GLU A 88 0.49 -16.21 0.54
N ALA A 89 -0.56 -16.01 1.34
CA ALA A 89 -0.98 -14.69 1.79
C ALA A 89 0.08 -13.96 2.61
N ALA A 90 0.82 -14.69 3.46
CA ALA A 90 1.89 -14.13 4.27
C ALA A 90 3.06 -13.61 3.41
N VAL A 91 3.39 -14.29 2.30
CA VAL A 91 4.41 -13.83 1.35
C VAL A 91 3.96 -12.55 0.66
N ARG A 92 2.69 -12.50 0.21
CA ARG A 92 2.11 -11.29 -0.39
C ARG A 92 2.15 -10.11 0.58
N HIS A 93 1.77 -10.35 1.85
CA HIS A 93 1.83 -9.33 2.90
C HIS A 93 3.25 -8.78 3.09
N ASP A 94 4.25 -9.65 3.21
CA ASP A 94 5.64 -9.27 3.44
C ASP A 94 6.23 -8.51 2.24
N ALA A 95 5.86 -8.89 1.01
CA ALA A 95 6.27 -8.18 -0.20
C ALA A 95 5.72 -6.74 -0.24
N VAL A 96 4.44 -6.55 0.07
CA VAL A 96 3.83 -5.21 0.14
C VAL A 96 4.45 -4.38 1.26
N TRP A 97 4.80 -5.01 2.39
CA TRP A 97 5.45 -4.31 3.49
C TRP A 97 6.75 -3.66 3.02
N ILE A 98 7.59 -4.37 2.26
CA ILE A 98 8.82 -3.80 1.70
C ILE A 98 8.50 -2.60 0.80
N VAL A 99 7.51 -2.70 -0.10
CA VAL A 99 7.11 -1.58 -0.97
C VAL A 99 6.68 -0.36 -0.15
N GLN A 100 5.91 -0.59 0.93
CA GLN A 100 5.43 0.46 1.81
C GLN A 100 6.56 1.16 2.59
N GLU A 101 7.52 0.39 3.12
CA GLU A 101 8.67 0.95 3.88
C GLU A 101 9.61 1.73 2.98
N THR A 102 9.87 1.23 1.78
CA THR A 102 10.82 1.82 0.82
C THR A 102 10.23 2.95 0.00
N ARG A 103 8.90 3.07 -0.03
CA ARG A 103 8.17 3.97 -0.94
C ARG A 103 8.56 3.75 -2.41
N MET A 104 8.94 2.51 -2.76
CA MET A 104 9.25 2.13 -4.13
C MET A 104 8.04 2.35 -5.01
N ASP A 105 8.29 2.92 -6.18
CA ASP A 105 7.25 3.29 -7.10
C ASP A 105 7.64 2.93 -8.54
N GLY A 106 6.67 2.43 -9.29
CA GLY A 106 6.84 1.96 -10.65
C GLY A 106 5.50 1.50 -11.22
N ALA A 107 5.34 1.57 -12.54
CA ALA A 107 4.08 1.19 -13.20
C ALA A 107 3.68 -0.26 -12.89
N GLU A 108 4.64 -1.18 -12.92
CA GLU A 108 4.44 -2.59 -12.61
C GLU A 108 4.11 -2.83 -11.14
N LEU A 109 4.81 -2.16 -10.21
CA LEU A 109 4.52 -2.21 -8.78
C LEU A 109 3.11 -1.70 -8.48
N ARG A 110 2.71 -0.57 -9.07
CA ARG A 110 1.34 -0.04 -8.92
C ARG A 110 0.30 -1.00 -9.49
N ALA A 111 0.58 -1.66 -10.62
CA ALA A 111 -0.32 -2.65 -11.20
C ALA A 111 -0.45 -3.89 -10.30
N ALA A 112 0.66 -4.38 -9.75
CA ALA A 112 0.67 -5.49 -8.80
C ALA A 112 -0.11 -5.15 -7.51
N LEU A 113 0.09 -3.95 -6.95
CA LEU A 113 -0.65 -3.46 -5.79
C LEU A 113 -2.15 -3.36 -6.07
N ARG A 114 -2.57 -2.87 -7.24
CA ARG A 114 -4.00 -2.83 -7.63
C ARG A 114 -4.61 -4.22 -7.70
N ARG A 115 -3.91 -5.17 -8.33
CA ARG A 115 -4.37 -6.57 -8.43
C ARG A 115 -4.52 -7.20 -7.06
N LEU A 116 -3.53 -7.00 -6.19
CA LEU A 116 -3.54 -7.53 -4.83
C LEU A 116 -4.62 -6.87 -3.96
N ALA A 117 -4.79 -5.55 -4.02
CA ALA A 117 -5.81 -4.84 -3.25
C ALA A 117 -7.25 -5.28 -3.60
N GLY A 118 -7.48 -5.69 -4.86
CA GLY A 118 -8.76 -6.21 -5.31
C GLY A 118 -9.93 -5.26 -5.01
N LYS A 119 -10.92 -5.74 -4.27
CA LYS A 119 -12.16 -5.00 -3.94
C LYS A 119 -12.15 -4.39 -2.53
N VAL A 120 -11.00 -4.36 -1.85
CA VAL A 120 -10.90 -3.86 -0.47
C VAL A 120 -11.30 -2.39 -0.39
N ARG A 121 -12.09 -2.08 0.65
CA ARG A 121 -12.61 -0.75 0.97
C ARG A 121 -12.10 -0.31 2.34
N LEU A 122 -11.31 0.75 2.35
CA LEU A 122 -10.90 1.45 3.57
C LEU A 122 -12.01 2.44 4.01
N PRO A 123 -12.25 2.67 5.31
CA PRO A 123 -11.50 2.12 6.47
C PRO A 123 -12.01 0.77 6.99
N TRP A 124 -13.21 0.35 6.62
CA TRP A 124 -13.91 -0.81 7.21
C TRP A 124 -13.12 -2.13 7.14
N ASP A 125 -12.54 -2.47 6.00
CA ASP A 125 -11.75 -3.71 5.86
C ASP A 125 -10.45 -3.67 6.68
N ALA A 126 -9.92 -2.48 6.97
CA ALA A 126 -8.75 -2.34 7.85
C ALA A 126 -9.10 -2.61 9.32
N GLU A 127 -10.29 -2.19 9.76
CA GLU A 127 -10.79 -2.54 11.09
C GLU A 127 -11.05 -4.04 11.20
N ARG A 128 -11.64 -4.65 10.16
CA ARG A 128 -11.83 -6.10 10.08
C ARG A 128 -10.51 -6.87 10.14
N ALA A 129 -9.49 -6.43 9.39
CA ALA A 129 -8.17 -7.02 9.43
C ALA A 129 -7.50 -6.90 10.81
N ARG A 130 -7.73 -5.79 11.53
CA ARG A 130 -7.24 -5.61 12.90
C ARG A 130 -7.95 -6.52 13.90
N ALA A 131 -9.26 -6.68 13.74
CA ALA A 131 -10.07 -7.56 14.60
C ALA A 131 -9.73 -9.05 14.38
N ASN A 132 -9.31 -9.44 13.18
CA ASN A 132 -8.90 -10.80 12.86
C ASN A 132 -7.45 -10.87 12.35
N PRO A 133 -6.45 -10.93 13.26
CA PRO A 133 -5.04 -11.00 12.87
C PRO A 133 -4.65 -12.32 12.19
N GLY A 134 -5.49 -13.36 12.26
CA GLY A 134 -5.26 -14.63 11.58
C GLY A 134 -5.53 -14.58 10.07
N ASP A 135 -6.33 -13.61 9.61
CA ASP A 135 -6.63 -13.42 8.18
C ASP A 135 -5.51 -12.64 7.48
N THR A 136 -4.41 -13.35 7.21
CA THR A 136 -3.25 -12.81 6.50
C THR A 136 -3.58 -12.40 5.07
N ALA A 137 -4.62 -12.97 4.46
CA ALA A 137 -5.05 -12.63 3.12
C ALA A 137 -5.68 -11.24 3.10
N LEU A 138 -6.67 -10.98 3.97
CA LEU A 138 -7.26 -9.66 4.12
C LEU A 138 -6.21 -8.62 4.54
N ALA A 139 -5.31 -8.96 5.47
CA ALA A 139 -4.24 -8.07 5.88
C ALA A 139 -3.31 -7.68 4.72
N ALA A 140 -2.97 -8.62 3.82
CA ALA A 140 -2.18 -8.34 2.63
C ALA A 140 -2.91 -7.38 1.67
N GLN A 141 -4.21 -7.61 1.43
CA GLN A 141 -5.01 -6.78 0.53
C GLN A 141 -5.20 -5.36 1.07
N VAL A 142 -5.51 -5.22 2.37
CA VAL A 142 -5.61 -3.93 3.07
C VAL A 142 -4.30 -3.16 2.98
N ARG A 143 -3.17 -3.83 3.26
CA ARG A 143 -1.86 -3.19 3.16
C ARG A 143 -1.55 -2.76 1.73
N ALA A 144 -1.88 -3.59 0.74
CA ALA A 144 -1.68 -3.24 -0.67
C ALA A 144 -2.49 -2.00 -1.06
N ARG A 145 -3.73 -1.90 -0.57
CA ARG A 145 -4.57 -0.73 -0.78
C ARG A 145 -3.98 0.53 -0.14
N MET A 146 -3.55 0.44 1.12
CA MET A 146 -2.93 1.56 1.84
C MET A 146 -1.63 2.03 1.17
N ALA A 147 -0.81 1.09 0.68
CA ALA A 147 0.42 1.44 -0.04
C ALA A 147 0.11 2.12 -1.38
N LEU A 148 -0.87 1.62 -2.13
CA LEU A 148 -1.30 2.21 -3.39
C LEU A 148 -1.84 3.64 -3.21
N ASP A 149 -2.73 3.85 -2.23
CA ASP A 149 -3.34 5.17 -1.99
C ASP A 149 -2.25 6.21 -1.67
N LYS A 150 -1.25 5.85 -0.85
CA LYS A 150 -0.08 6.72 -0.56
C LYS A 150 0.77 7.05 -1.78
N LEU A 151 1.01 6.07 -2.67
CA LEU A 151 1.76 6.31 -3.91
C LEU A 151 0.97 7.21 -4.86
N LEU A 152 -0.36 7.05 -4.92
CA LEU A 152 -1.23 7.91 -5.73
C LEU A 152 -1.28 9.33 -5.20
N GLU A 153 -1.40 9.51 -3.88
CA GLU A 153 -1.33 10.82 -3.22
C GLU A 153 -0.02 11.54 -3.54
N LYS A 154 1.13 10.86 -3.41
CA LYS A 154 2.44 11.41 -3.78
C LYS A 154 2.46 11.87 -5.24
N SER A 155 2.02 11.01 -6.16
CA SER A 155 2.01 11.34 -7.59
C SER A 155 1.03 12.47 -7.95
N ALA A 156 -0.08 12.59 -7.22
CA ALA A 156 -1.01 13.69 -7.39
C ALA A 156 -0.42 15.01 -6.88
N ALA A 157 0.29 14.97 -5.74
CA ALA A 157 0.99 16.13 -5.21
C ALA A 157 2.09 16.63 -6.17
N GLU A 158 2.91 15.73 -6.70
CA GLU A 158 3.95 16.06 -7.70
C GLU A 158 3.35 16.69 -8.96
N ARG A 159 2.24 16.14 -9.47
CA ARG A 159 1.54 16.72 -10.62
C ARG A 159 0.95 18.09 -10.33
N ASN A 160 0.34 18.28 -9.16
CA ASN A 160 -0.21 19.57 -8.76
C ASN A 160 0.89 20.62 -8.60
N GLN A 161 2.05 20.25 -8.06
CA GLN A 161 3.21 21.13 -7.98
C GLN A 161 3.75 21.49 -9.35
N ALA A 162 3.87 20.53 -10.26
CA ALA A 162 4.29 20.79 -11.64
C ALA A 162 3.31 21.73 -12.37
N LEU A 163 2.00 21.52 -12.19
CA LEU A 163 0.96 22.41 -12.74
C LEU A 163 1.02 23.82 -12.13
N ALA A 164 1.27 23.94 -10.82
CA ALA A 164 1.44 25.24 -10.16
C ALA A 164 2.71 25.96 -10.64
N ALA A 165 3.82 25.24 -10.82
CA ALA A 165 5.06 25.79 -11.36
C ALA A 165 4.90 26.25 -12.83
N MET A 166 4.16 25.49 -13.64
CA MET A 166 3.79 25.91 -15.00
C MET A 166 2.90 27.14 -14.99
N ALA A 167 1.92 27.22 -14.08
CA ALA A 167 1.05 28.40 -13.94
C ALA A 167 1.81 29.66 -13.50
N LEU A 168 2.90 29.50 -12.72
CA LEU A 168 3.81 30.59 -12.34
C LEU A 168 4.79 30.97 -13.46
N GLY A 169 5.10 30.05 -14.39
CA GLY A 169 5.87 30.34 -15.61
C GLY A 169 5.07 31.05 -16.70
N THR A 170 3.73 31.04 -16.61
CA THR A 170 2.82 31.72 -17.53
C THR A 170 2.09 32.89 -16.85
N VAL A 171 2.82 33.72 -16.07
CA VAL A 171 2.24 34.95 -15.47
C VAL A 171 2.19 36.11 -16.48
N GLY A 172 2.67 35.91 -17.71
CA GLY A 172 2.59 36.92 -18.78
C GLY A 172 1.42 36.79 -19.74
N ASP A 173 0.80 35.61 -19.87
CA ASP A 173 -0.13 35.36 -20.98
C ASP A 173 -1.38 34.67 -20.44
N GLN A 174 -2.48 35.43 -20.34
CA GLN A 174 -3.78 34.79 -20.27
C GLN A 174 -3.87 33.87 -21.49
N PRO A 175 -4.11 32.55 -21.36
CA PRO A 175 -4.08 31.62 -22.50
C PRO A 175 -5.10 31.96 -23.60
N TYR A 176 -5.98 32.91 -23.30
CA TYR A 176 -6.94 33.50 -24.19
C TYR A 176 -7.03 35.00 -23.87
N ALA A 177 -6.84 35.85 -24.89
CA ALA A 177 -7.08 37.28 -24.75
C ALA A 177 -8.50 37.57 -24.25
N GLU A 178 -8.64 38.65 -23.48
CA GLU A 178 -9.90 39.10 -22.91
C GLU A 178 -10.98 39.25 -24.00
N GLY A 179 -12.18 38.73 -23.74
CA GLY A 179 -13.31 38.77 -24.70
C GLY A 179 -13.42 37.59 -25.67
N THR A 180 -12.37 36.76 -25.82
CA THR A 180 -12.43 35.55 -26.66
C THR A 180 -13.32 34.44 -26.07
N VAL A 181 -13.77 33.51 -26.91
CA VAL A 181 -14.63 32.37 -26.50
C VAL A 181 -13.92 31.49 -25.46
N GLY A 182 -12.60 31.32 -25.58
CA GLY A 182 -11.78 30.58 -24.61
C GLY A 182 -11.77 31.24 -23.22
N HIS A 183 -11.62 32.58 -23.17
CA HIS A 183 -11.70 33.37 -21.94
C HIS A 183 -13.08 33.25 -21.29
N LYS A 184 -14.16 33.40 -22.07
CA LYS A 184 -15.55 33.26 -21.58
C LYS A 184 -15.83 31.86 -21.01
N ARG A 185 -15.36 30.79 -21.66
CA ARG A 185 -15.51 29.40 -21.18
C ARG A 185 -14.70 29.14 -19.91
N LEU A 186 -13.52 29.74 -19.78
CA LEU A 186 -12.68 29.64 -18.60
C LEU A 186 -13.33 30.33 -17.40
N LEU A 187 -13.85 31.54 -17.58
CA LEU A 187 -14.64 32.26 -16.57
C LEU A 187 -15.89 31.48 -16.16
N GLN A 188 -16.62 30.91 -17.12
CA GLN A 188 -17.82 30.12 -16.85
C GLN A 188 -17.49 28.87 -16.01
N ARG A 189 -16.38 28.16 -16.33
CA ARG A 189 -15.91 27.01 -15.53
C ARG A 189 -15.50 27.41 -14.11
N ALA A 190 -14.85 28.56 -13.94
CA ALA A 190 -14.48 29.07 -12.63
C ALA A 190 -15.73 29.44 -11.79
N LEU A 191 -16.74 30.07 -12.42
CA LEU A 191 -18.02 30.36 -11.80
C LEU A 191 -18.76 29.10 -11.36
N ILE A 192 -18.83 28.08 -12.23
CA ILE A 192 -19.46 26.79 -11.92
C ILE A 192 -18.76 26.10 -10.74
N ARG A 193 -17.42 26.07 -10.70
CA ARG A 193 -16.67 25.53 -9.55
C ARG A 193 -17.00 26.28 -8.26
N ARG A 194 -17.07 27.61 -8.30
CA ARG A 194 -17.37 28.44 -7.12
C ARG A 194 -18.80 28.22 -6.61
N GLN A 195 -19.76 28.06 -7.52
CA GLN A 195 -21.14 27.74 -7.17
C GLN A 195 -21.28 26.32 -6.60
N ALA A 196 -20.56 25.34 -7.17
CA ALA A 196 -20.53 23.97 -6.67
C ALA A 196 -19.95 23.88 -5.25
N GLY A 197 -18.85 24.60 -4.97
CA GLY A 197 -18.28 24.69 -3.62
C GLY A 197 -19.29 25.24 -2.58
N ARG A 198 -19.98 26.34 -2.90
CA ARG A 198 -21.03 26.91 -2.02
C ARG A 198 -22.18 25.94 -1.74
N ARG A 199 -22.60 25.17 -2.75
CA ARG A 199 -23.67 24.16 -2.58
C ARG A 199 -23.23 23.00 -1.68
N LEU A 200 -21.96 22.60 -1.77
CA LEU A 200 -21.40 21.59 -0.88
C LEU A 200 -21.35 22.09 0.56
N ASP A 201 -20.86 23.31 0.79
CA ASP A 201 -20.82 23.93 2.13
C ASP A 201 -22.21 24.09 2.77
N SER A 202 -23.24 24.37 1.96
CA SER A 202 -24.63 24.45 2.45
C SER A 202 -25.29 23.07 2.67
N SER A 203 -24.82 22.02 1.99
CA SER A 203 -25.41 20.67 2.06
C SER A 203 -24.90 19.82 3.24
N VAL A 204 -23.78 20.19 3.86
CA VAL A 204 -23.14 19.40 4.94
C VAL A 204 -23.70 19.74 6.34
N LYS A 205 -24.54 20.76 6.49
CA LYS A 205 -25.23 21.02 7.77
C LYS A 205 -26.49 20.15 7.89
N LEU A 206 -26.30 18.86 8.20
CA LEU A 206 -27.35 18.08 8.87
C LEU A 206 -27.51 18.64 10.29
N THR A 207 -28.43 19.59 10.48
CA THR A 207 -28.82 20.05 11.81
C THR A 207 -29.59 18.91 12.48
N PHE A 208 -28.96 18.26 13.46
CA PHE A 208 -29.60 17.28 14.31
C PHE A 208 -30.71 17.97 15.11
N ARG A 209 -31.98 17.82 14.68
CA ARG A 209 -33.12 18.25 15.48
C ARG A 209 -33.44 17.12 16.45
N LYS A 210 -33.06 17.30 17.72
CA LYS A 210 -33.44 16.37 18.79
C LYS A 210 -34.97 16.31 18.84
N VAL A 211 -35.54 15.18 18.45
CA VAL A 211 -36.96 14.90 18.63
C VAL A 211 -37.14 14.62 20.12
N GLU A 212 -37.85 15.50 20.82
CA GLU A 212 -38.20 15.24 22.21
C GLU A 212 -39.18 14.06 22.27
N PRO A 213 -39.01 13.13 23.23
CA PRO A 213 -39.88 11.98 23.34
C PRO A 213 -41.29 12.45 23.69
N ALA A 214 -42.23 12.20 22.78
CA ALA A 214 -43.65 12.41 23.08
C ALA A 214 -44.07 11.46 24.22
N GLU A 215 -44.68 12.01 25.27
CA GLU A 215 -45.29 11.22 26.33
C GLU A 215 -46.36 10.29 25.72
N VAL A 216 -46.12 8.98 25.80
CA VAL A 216 -47.11 7.97 25.44
C VAL A 216 -48.20 7.96 26.52
N LYS A 217 -49.29 8.70 26.29
CA LYS A 217 -50.54 8.53 27.04
C LYS A 217 -51.32 7.35 26.44
N GLY A 218 -51.06 6.14 26.96
CA GLY A 218 -51.77 4.93 26.56
C GLY A 218 -51.22 3.66 27.22
N ASN A 219 -52.08 2.65 27.39
CA ASN A 219 -51.86 1.46 28.21
C ASN A 219 -50.59 0.66 27.82
N LYS A 220 -49.65 0.53 28.77
CA LYS A 220 -48.35 -0.17 28.66
C LYS A 220 -48.45 -1.71 28.58
N ARG A 221 -49.46 -2.28 27.90
CA ARG A 221 -49.64 -3.74 27.83
C ARG A 221 -49.08 -4.40 26.57
N PHE A 222 -48.55 -3.64 25.61
CA PHE A 222 -48.05 -4.20 24.35
C PHE A 222 -46.73 -3.55 23.92
N LEU A 223 -45.66 -3.79 24.67
CA LEU A 223 -44.29 -3.62 24.18
C LEU A 223 -43.45 -4.76 24.76
N LEU A 224 -43.39 -5.86 24.01
CA LEU A 224 -42.30 -6.83 24.03
C LEU A 224 -41.29 -6.40 22.96
#